data_AF-A0A7L1URX3-F1
#
_entry.id   AF-A0A7L1URX3-F1
#
_cell.length_a   1.000
_cell.length_b   1.000
_cell.length_c   1.000
_cell.angle_alpha   90.00
_cell.angle_beta   90.00
_cell.angle_gamma   90.00
#
_symmetry.space_group_name_H-M   'P 1'
#
loop_
_entity.id
_entity.type
_entity.pdbx_description
1 polymer ?
#
loop_
_entity_poly.entity_id
_entity_poly.type
_entity_poly.pdbx_seq_one_letter_code
_entity_poly.pdbx_strand_id
1 'polypeptide(L)' 'PWQAQLLREALDEREPPALEKRLSWVPWCEQREPCAVRRGARFGKLCSCPRGTSCNLLILKCS' A
#
# COMPACT_ATOMS: atom_id res chain seq x y z
N PRO A 1 22.44 26.94 19.04
CA PRO A 1 23.51 25.97 18.68
C PRO A 1 23.18 25.27 17.35
N TRP A 2 23.98 25.55 16.32
CA TRP A 2 23.83 25.05 14.94
C TRP A 2 23.70 23.52 14.84
N GLN A 3 24.17 22.79 15.86
CA GLN A 3 24.07 21.33 15.96
C GLN A 3 22.62 20.81 15.92
N ALA A 4 21.65 21.60 16.40
CA ALA A 4 20.25 21.18 16.44
C ALA A 4 19.55 21.23 15.07
N GLN A 5 20.03 22.08 14.15
CA GLN A 5 19.50 22.16 12.79
C GLN A 5 20.00 20.97 11.95
N LEU A 6 21.31 20.70 11.99
CA LEU A 6 21.93 19.58 11.27
C LEU A 6 21.32 18.22 11.66
N LEU A 7 20.97 18.05 12.94
CA LEU A 7 20.34 16.82 13.43
C LEU A 7 18.91 16.66 12.91
N ARG A 8 18.15 17.75 12.76
CA ARG A 8 16.81 17.73 12.14
C ARG A 8 16.91 17.42 10.65
N GLU A 9 17.84 18.04 9.95
CA GLU A 9 18.07 17.80 8.51
C GLU A 9 18.53 16.35 8.27
N ALA A 10 19.43 15.82 9.10
CA ALA A 10 19.87 14.42 9.02
C ALA A 10 18.80 13.39 9.44
N LEU A 11 17.79 13.80 10.22
CA LEU A 11 16.63 12.97 10.56
C LEU A 11 15.54 13.04 9.48
N ASP A 12 15.39 14.17 8.80
CA ASP A 12 14.48 14.34 7.65
C ASP A 12 14.98 13.51 6.44
N GLU A 13 16.29 13.48 6.20
CA GLU A 13 16.93 12.58 5.21
C GLU A 13 16.92 11.10 5.64
N ARG A 14 16.64 10.82 6.91
CA ARG A 14 16.40 9.48 7.46
C ARG A 14 14.93 9.33 7.82
N GLU A 15 14.03 9.71 6.91
CA GLU A 15 12.75 9.01 6.78
C GLU A 15 13.05 7.51 6.93
N PRO A 16 12.51 6.82 7.94
CA PRO A 16 12.74 5.39 8.08
C PRO A 16 12.31 4.78 6.74
N PRO A 17 13.17 3.96 6.10
CA PRO A 17 12.85 3.45 4.78
C PRO A 17 11.47 2.85 4.87
N ALA A 18 10.57 3.31 3.99
CA ALA A 18 9.20 2.86 3.85
C ALA A 18 9.08 1.35 3.52
N LEU A 19 10.11 0.55 3.82
CA LEU A 19 10.33 -0.83 3.45
C LEU A 19 9.47 -1.79 4.28
N GLU A 20 9.24 -1.52 5.57
CA GLU A 20 8.37 -2.38 6.39
C GLU A 20 6.88 -2.26 6.02
N LYS A 21 6.47 -1.10 5.49
CA LYS A 21 5.09 -0.91 5.00
C LYS A 21 4.88 -1.43 3.58
N ARG A 22 5.92 -1.61 2.75
CA ARG A 22 5.78 -1.98 1.32
C ARG A 22 5.32 -3.42 1.07
N LEU A 23 5.44 -4.33 2.04
CA LEU A 23 5.02 -5.73 1.84
C LEU A 23 3.50 -5.92 1.97
N SER A 24 2.80 -5.02 2.66
CA SER A 24 1.34 -5.11 2.87
C SER A 24 0.59 -3.83 2.49
N TRP A 25 1.28 -2.73 2.20
CA TRP A 25 0.66 -1.49 1.75
C TRP A 25 0.32 -1.60 0.26
N VAL A 26 -0.98 -1.55 -0.02
CA VAL A 26 -1.54 -1.45 -1.36
C VAL A 26 -2.39 -0.18 -1.42
N PRO A 27 -2.42 0.52 -2.56
CA PRO A 27 -3.25 1.71 -2.73
C PRO A 27 -4.75 1.38 -2.56
N TRP A 28 -5.60 2.39 -2.43
CA TRP A 28 -7.04 2.18 -2.50
C TRP A 28 -7.45 1.82 -3.94
N CYS A 29 -8.50 1.02 -4.10
CA CYS A 29 -8.99 0.67 -5.43
C CYS A 29 -9.74 1.85 -6.05
N GLU A 30 -9.41 2.17 -7.30
CA GLU A 30 -10.21 3.11 -8.10
C GLU A 30 -11.53 2.46 -8.52
N GLN A 31 -12.49 3.30 -8.90
CA GLN A 31 -13.81 2.83 -9.32
C GLN A 31 -13.69 1.87 -10.52
N ARG A 32 -14.14 0.62 -10.34
CA ARG A 32 -14.17 -0.45 -11.36
C ARG A 32 -12.84 -1.15 -11.66
N GLU A 33 -11.75 -0.83 -10.96
CA GLU A 33 -10.48 -1.54 -11.10
C GLU A 33 -10.48 -2.93 -10.43
N PRO A 34 -9.63 -3.85 -10.89
CA PRO A 34 -9.47 -5.14 -10.24
C PRO A 34 -8.72 -5.01 -8.92
N CYS A 35 -9.29 -5.53 -7.83
CA CYS A 35 -8.71 -5.52 -6.50
C CYS A 35 -7.65 -6.61 -6.27
N ALA A 36 -7.67 -7.65 -7.10
CA ALA A 36 -6.70 -8.73 -7.08
C ALA A 36 -6.44 -9.27 -8.50
N VAL A 37 -5.36 -10.02 -8.66
CA VAL A 37 -5.06 -10.79 -9.88
C VAL A 37 -4.89 -12.26 -9.53
N ARG A 38 -5.40 -13.14 -10.39
CA ARG A 38 -5.23 -14.59 -10.25
C ARG A 38 -4.10 -15.06 -11.16
N ARG A 39 -3.12 -15.76 -10.58
CA ARG A 39 -2.08 -16.49 -11.31
C ARG A 39 -2.09 -17.94 -10.85
N GLY A 40 -2.78 -18.79 -11.61
CA GLY A 40 -3.00 -20.20 -11.25
C GLY A 40 -3.84 -20.34 -9.97
N ALA A 41 -3.27 -21.00 -8.95
CA ALA A 41 -3.88 -21.17 -7.62
C ALA A 41 -3.62 -19.99 -6.68
N ARG A 42 -2.79 -19.02 -7.07
CA ARG A 42 -2.41 -17.87 -6.23
C ARG A 42 -3.20 -16.62 -6.60
N PHE A 43 -3.50 -15.82 -5.59
CA PHE A 43 -4.11 -14.50 -5.72
C PHE A 43 -3.14 -13.44 -5.22
N GLY A 44 -2.89 -12.41 -6.03
CA GLY A 44 -2.11 -11.24 -5.65
C GLY A 44 -3.04 -10.04 -5.44
N LYS A 45 -2.99 -9.40 -4.27
CA LYS A 45 -3.77 -8.19 -3.97
C LYS A 45 -3.11 -6.98 -4.66
N LEU A 46 -3.90 -6.18 -5.36
CA LEU A 46 -3.43 -4.98 -6.07
C LEU A 46 -3.76 -3.70 -5.32
N CYS A 47 -4.94 -3.64 -4.70
CA CYS A 47 -5.44 -2.48 -3.97
C CYS A 47 -6.37 -2.91 -2.82
N SER A 48 -6.65 -2.00 -1.90
CA SER A 48 -7.62 -2.19 -0.81
C SER A 48 -8.97 -1.60 -1.19
N CYS A 49 -10.03 -2.39 -1.05
CA CYS A 49 -11.40 -1.92 -1.29
C CYS A 49 -11.83 -0.93 -0.20
N PRO A 50 -12.61 0.11 -0.54
CA PRO A 50 -13.12 1.09 0.42
C PRO A 50 -14.01 0.42 1.48
N ARG A 51 -14.16 1.08 2.63
CA ARG A 51 -14.97 0.57 3.75
C ARG A 51 -16.39 0.21 3.27
N GLY A 52 -16.84 -0.99 3.64
CA GLY A 52 -18.16 -1.51 3.24
C GLY A 52 -18.17 -2.37 1.98
N THR A 53 -17.02 -2.51 1.29
CA THR A 53 -16.84 -3.42 0.16
C THR A 53 -15.68 -4.37 0.40
N SER A 54 -15.74 -5.56 -0.21
CA SER A 54 -14.71 -6.59 -0.10
C SER A 54 -14.19 -6.99 -1.47
N CYS A 55 -12.95 -7.45 -1.56
CA CYS A 55 -12.41 -7.93 -2.83
C CYS A 55 -12.99 -9.31 -3.14
N ASN A 56 -13.89 -9.39 -4.11
CA ASN A 56 -14.43 -10.66 -4.56
C ASN A 56 -13.40 -11.37 -5.45
N LEU A 57 -12.82 -12.46 -4.97
CA LEU A 57 -11.76 -13.21 -5.66
C LEU A 57 -12.24 -13.97 -6.91
N LEU A 58 -13.55 -14.09 -7.12
CA LEU A 58 -14.13 -14.72 -8.32
C LEU A 58 -14.17 -13.73 -9.49
N ILE A 59 -14.65 -12.50 -9.26
CA ILE A 59 -14.72 -11.42 -10.27
C ILE A 59 -13.51 -10.47 -10.23
N LEU A 60 -12.63 -10.65 -9.24
CA LEU A 60 -11.43 -9.85 -8.97
C LEU A 60 -11.71 -8.35 -8.76
N LYS A 61 -12.90 -7.97 -8.30
CA LYS A 61 -13.34 -6.58 -8.11
C LYS A 61 -13.91 -6.36 -6.71
N CYS A 62 -13.95 -5.10 -6.27
CA CYS A 62 -14.61 -4.73 -5.03
C CYS A 62 -16.14 -4.84 -5.18
N SER A 63 -16.77 -5.60 -4.28
CA SER A 63 -18.22 -5.75 -4.15
C SER A 63 -18.64 -5.80 -2.69
#